data_AF-A0A9E2Z0X5-F1
#
_entry.id   AF-A0A9E2Z0X5-F1
#
_cell.length_a   1.000
_cell.length_b   1.000
_cell.length_c   1.000
_cell.angle_alpha   90.00
_cell.angle_beta   90.00
_cell.angle_gamma   90.00
#
_symmetry.space_group_name_H-M   'P 1'
#
loop_
_entity.id
_entity.type
_entity.pdbx_description
1 polymer ?
#
loop_
_entity_poly.entity_id
_entity_poly.type
_entity_poly.pdbx_seq_one_letter_code
_entity_poly.pdbx_strand_id
1 'polypeptide(L)'
;MTVFAAEARARTFDYQAGDVGYVPMSMSHFIENIGSEPLRFLELFKAPRFMDVSLAQWMALTPPELVEAHLKINRDILARLRKDKQPVV
;
A
#
# COMPACT_ATOMS: atom_id res chain seq x y z
N MET A 1 -10.94 1.71 -0.65
CA MET A 1 -9.79 1.01 -0.03
C MET A 1 -9.93 -0.48 -0.28
N THR A 2 -8.87 -1.14 -0.75
CA THR A 2 -8.82 -2.61 -0.84
C THR A 2 -7.96 -3.16 0.29
N VAL A 3 -8.42 -4.20 0.97
CA VAL A 3 -7.69 -4.92 2.02
C VAL A 3 -7.38 -6.34 1.55
N PHE A 4 -6.11 -6.73 1.61
CA PHE A 4 -5.62 -8.06 1.26
C PHE A 4 -5.29 -8.88 2.50
N ALA A 5 -5.96 -10.02 2.64
CA ALA A 5 -5.95 -10.89 3.82
C ALA A 5 -5.20 -12.21 3.61
N ALA A 6 -4.15 -12.19 2.77
CA ALA A 6 -3.41 -13.38 2.31
C ALA A 6 -4.29 -14.39 1.57
N GLU A 7 -3.71 -15.51 1.12
CA GLU A 7 -4.42 -16.63 0.46
C GLU A 7 -5.34 -16.19 -0.70
N ALA A 8 -4.91 -15.20 -1.49
CA ALA A 8 -5.70 -14.60 -2.56
C ALA A 8 -7.06 -13.99 -2.12
N ARG A 9 -7.26 -13.73 -0.83
CA ARG A 9 -8.45 -13.07 -0.30
C ARG A 9 -8.25 -11.57 -0.29
N ALA A 10 -9.10 -10.87 -1.00
CA ALA A 10 -9.16 -9.41 -0.99
C ALA A 10 -10.62 -8.94 -1.01
N ARG A 11 -10.85 -7.77 -0.41
CA ARG A 11 -12.14 -7.08 -0.52
C ARG A 11 -11.93 -5.57 -0.61
N THR A 12 -12.71 -4.94 -1.47
CA THR A 12 -12.74 -3.49 -1.66
C THR A 12 -13.96 -2.89 -0.99
N PHE A 13 -13.78 -1.73 -0.39
CA PHE A 13 -14.80 -0.98 0.32
C PHE A 13 -14.69 0.50 -0.05
N ASP A 14 -15.86 1.13 -0.19
CA ASP A 14 -15.98 2.57 -0.38
C ASP A 14 -16.14 3.26 0.97
N TYR A 15 -15.62 4.48 1.07
CA TYR A 15 -15.66 5.31 2.27
C TYR A 15 -15.95 6.76 1.90
N GLN A 16 -16.70 7.44 2.75
CA GLN A 16 -17.00 8.87 2.67
C GLN A 16 -16.91 9.52 4.06
N ALA A 17 -17.17 10.84 4.11
CA ALA A 17 -17.18 11.57 5.37
C ALA A 17 -18.20 10.95 6.36
N GLY A 18 -17.72 10.64 7.56
CA GLY A 18 -18.51 9.99 8.62
C GLY A 18 -18.27 8.49 8.77
N ASP A 19 -17.62 7.84 7.80
CA ASP A 19 -17.37 6.39 7.87
C ASP A 19 -16.16 6.04 8.74
N VAL A 20 -16.15 4.81 9.25
CA VAL A 20 -15.02 4.21 9.96
C VAL A 20 -14.52 2.99 9.17
N GLY A 21 -13.25 3.04 8.79
CA GLY A 21 -12.54 1.92 8.17
C GLY A 21 -11.74 1.10 9.18
N TYR A 22 -11.42 -0.14 8.82
CA TYR A 22 -10.53 -0.98 9.62
C TYR A 22 -9.67 -1.87 8.72
N VAL A 23 -8.38 -1.94 9.04
CA VAL A 23 -7.44 -2.89 8.44
C VAL A 23 -6.83 -3.73 9.56
N PRO A 24 -7.10 -5.05 9.60
CA PRO A 24 -6.49 -5.93 10.59
C PRO A 24 -4.96 -5.94 10.50
N MET A 25 -4.32 -6.25 11.62
CA MET A 25 -2.86 -6.27 11.73
C MET A 25 -2.22 -7.07 10.57
N SER A 26 -1.19 -6.47 9.96
CA SER A 26 -0.40 -7.04 8.87
C SER A 26 -1.12 -7.24 7.53
N MET A 27 -2.40 -6.89 7.40
CA MET A 27 -3.08 -6.93 6.10
C MET A 27 -2.65 -5.75 5.22
N SER A 28 -2.26 -6.06 3.98
CA SER A 28 -1.86 -5.04 3.00
C SER A 28 -3.08 -4.27 2.51
N HIS A 29 -2.92 -2.99 2.22
CA HIS A 29 -4.01 -2.15 1.76
C HIS A 29 -3.49 -0.95 0.95
N PHE A 30 -4.40 -0.34 0.20
CA PHE A 30 -4.21 0.99 -0.38
C PHE A 30 -5.52 1.79 -0.27
N ILE A 31 -5.39 3.11 -0.22
CA ILE A 31 -6.51 4.04 -0.17
C ILE A 31 -6.41 4.93 -1.40
N GLU A 32 -7.48 4.94 -2.18
CA GLU A 32 -7.58 5.70 -3.43
C GLU A 32 -8.67 6.74 -3.28
N ASN A 33 -8.38 7.97 -3.68
CA ASN A 33 -9.41 9.01 -3.79
C ASN A 33 -10.13 8.84 -5.13
N ILE A 34 -11.40 8.43 -5.06
CA ILE A 34 -12.27 8.25 -6.24
C ILE A 34 -13.18 9.46 -6.50
N GLY A 35 -13.06 10.52 -5.69
CA GLY A 35 -13.83 11.75 -5.81
C GLY A 35 -13.05 12.89 -6.49
N SER A 36 -13.72 14.03 -6.69
CA SER A 36 -13.11 15.24 -7.26
C SER A 36 -12.47 16.17 -6.23
N GLU A 37 -12.77 15.97 -4.95
CA GLU A 37 -12.31 16.82 -3.85
C GLU A 37 -11.15 16.15 -3.08
N PRO A 38 -10.35 16.92 -2.31
CA PRO A 38 -9.32 16.34 -1.47
C PRO A 38 -9.87 15.34 -0.44
N LEU A 39 -9.37 14.10 -0.46
CA LEU A 39 -9.62 13.10 0.58
C LEU A 39 -8.79 13.44 1.84
N ARG A 40 -9.45 13.49 3.00
CA ARG A 40 -8.82 13.63 4.31
C ARG A 40 -9.36 12.56 5.25
N PHE A 41 -8.46 11.83 5.90
CA PHE A 41 -8.81 10.78 6.86
C PHE A 41 -7.73 10.69 7.94
N LEU A 42 -8.00 9.92 9.00
CA LEU A 42 -7.06 9.66 10.09
C LEU A 42 -6.74 8.17 10.15
N GLU A 43 -5.45 7.85 10.27
CA GLU A 43 -4.98 6.50 10.59
C GLU A 43 -4.70 6.41 12.10
N LEU A 44 -5.34 5.46 12.78
CA LEU A 44 -5.18 5.28 14.22
C LEU A 44 -4.68 3.88 14.52
N PHE A 45 -3.72 3.78 15.44
CA PHE A 45 -3.09 2.53 15.82
C PHE A 45 -3.04 2.41 17.34
N LYS A 46 -3.38 1.24 17.86
CA LYS A 46 -3.13 0.88 19.27
C LYS A 46 -1.67 0.43 19.44
N ALA A 47 -0.74 1.36 19.21
CA ALA A 47 0.70 1.14 19.29
C ALA A 47 1.42 2.43 19.72
N PRO A 48 2.58 2.33 20.41
CA PRO A 48 3.32 3.52 20.85
C PRO A 48 4.04 4.26 19.71
N ARG A 49 4.14 3.64 18.52
CA ARG A 49 4.78 4.21 17.34
C ARG A 49 4.07 3.76 16.07
N PHE A 50 4.01 4.66 15.10
CA PHE A 50 3.63 4.32 13.73
C PHE A 50 4.77 3.60 13.03
N MET A 51 4.43 2.55 12.27
CA MET A 51 5.34 1.86 11.37
C MET A 51 4.55 1.33 10.17
N ASP A 52 5.14 1.44 8.99
CA ASP A 52 4.61 0.83 7.77
C ASP A 52 5.74 0.24 6.92
N VAL A 53 5.36 -0.64 5.99
CA VAL A 53 6.23 -1.14 4.93
C VAL A 53 5.59 -0.79 3.58
N SER A 54 6.28 0.03 2.79
CA SER A 54 5.85 0.36 1.43
C SER A 54 6.27 -0.74 0.46
N LEU A 55 5.32 -1.25 -0.34
CA LEU A 55 5.60 -2.24 -1.39
C LEU A 55 6.60 -1.70 -2.42
N ALA A 56 6.41 -0.45 -2.87
CA ALA A 56 7.30 0.18 -3.85
C ALA A 56 8.73 0.30 -3.32
N GLN A 57 8.90 0.80 -2.09
CA GLN A 57 10.21 0.89 -1.44
C GLN A 57 10.84 -0.49 -1.22
N TRP A 58 10.05 -1.47 -0.78
CA TRP A 58 10.55 -2.83 -0.56
C TRP A 58 11.09 -3.45 -1.85
N MET A 59 10.37 -3.31 -2.96
CA MET A 59 10.85 -3.74 -4.28
C MET A 59 12.10 -2.97 -4.71
N ALA A 60 12.16 -1.65 -4.51
CA ALA A 60 13.32 -0.82 -4.87
C ALA A 60 14.60 -1.16 -4.07
N LEU A 61 14.45 -1.72 -2.88
CA LEU A 61 15.54 -2.12 -1.99
C LEU A 61 15.92 -3.61 -2.10
N THR A 62 15.14 -4.38 -2.85
CA THR A 62 15.43 -5.79 -3.12
C THR A 62 16.28 -5.91 -4.39
N PRO A 63 17.27 -6.85 -4.46
CA PRO A 63 18.01 -7.10 -5.69
C PRO A 63 17.07 -7.24 -6.91
N PRO A 64 17.25 -6.45 -7.98
CA PRO A 64 16.33 -6.43 -9.11
C PRO A 64 16.10 -7.81 -9.73
N GLU A 65 17.14 -8.64 -9.80
CA GLU A 65 17.08 -9.99 -10.34
C GLU A 65 16.10 -10.88 -9.56
N LEU A 66 15.98 -10.68 -8.24
CA LEU A 66 15.00 -11.39 -7.42
C LEU A 66 13.58 -10.89 -7.72
N VAL A 67 13.38 -9.58 -7.81
CA VAL A 67 12.05 -9.01 -8.09
C VAL A 67 11.56 -9.44 -9.49
N GLU A 68 12.43 -9.40 -10.49
CA GLU A 68 12.17 -9.91 -11.84
C GLU A 68 11.82 -11.40 -11.82
N ALA A 69 12.57 -12.21 -11.07
CA ALA A 69 12.31 -13.64 -10.95
C ALA A 69 10.93 -13.95 -10.34
N HIS A 70 10.46 -13.14 -9.38
CA HIS A 70 9.16 -13.34 -8.71
C HIS A 70 7.98 -12.80 -9.51
N LEU A 71 8.10 -11.56 -10.02
CA LEU A 71 6.97 -10.83 -10.60
C LEU A 71 6.91 -10.89 -12.13
N LYS A 72 7.98 -11.34 -12.79
CA LYS A 72 8.10 -11.39 -14.27
C LYS A 72 7.87 -10.02 -14.93
N ILE A 73 8.32 -8.94 -14.27
CA ILE A 73 8.20 -7.56 -14.78
C ILE A 73 9.52 -7.06 -15.39
N ASN A 74 9.42 -6.07 -16.28
CA ASN A 74 10.57 -5.47 -16.94
C ASN A 74 11.41 -4.62 -15.97
N ARG A 75 12.74 -4.72 -16.07
CA ARG A 75 13.73 -3.91 -15.36
C ARG A 75 13.49 -2.40 -15.46
N ASP A 76 12.94 -1.91 -16.56
CA ASP A 76 12.62 -0.49 -16.74
C ASP A 76 11.55 0.00 -15.75
N ILE A 77 10.65 -0.89 -15.31
CA ILE A 77 9.66 -0.58 -14.26
C ILE A 77 10.38 -0.46 -12.92
N LEU A 78 11.29 -1.39 -12.61
CA LEU A 78 12.05 -1.38 -11.37
C LEU A 78 12.96 -0.16 -11.26
N ALA A 79 13.56 0.28 -12.36
CA ALA A 79 14.41 1.47 -12.41
C ALA A 79 13.66 2.77 -12.06
N ARG A 80 12.32 2.78 -12.16
CA ARG A 80 11.46 3.91 -11.80
C ARG A 80 11.02 3.90 -10.34
N LEU A 81 11.23 2.79 -9.62
CA LEU A 81 10.85 2.69 -8.22
C LEU A 81 11.80 3.50 -7.35
N ARG A 82 11.23 4.29 -6.45
CA ARG A 82 11.97 5.11 -5.49
C ARG A 82 12.39 4.28 -4.28
N LYS A 83 13.64 4.49 -3.84
CA LYS A 83 14.17 3.90 -2.59
C LYS A 83 13.70 4.66 -1.37
N ASP A 84 13.38 5.94 -1.52
CA ASP A 84 12.72 6.73 -0.50
C ASP A 84 11.20 6.51 -0.56
N LYS A 85 10.57 6.43 0.61
CA LYS A 85 9.15 6.12 0.74
C LYS A 85 8.30 7.32 0.34
N GLN A 86 7.35 7.11 -0.57
CA GLN A 86 6.26 8.04 -0.88
C GLN A 86 4.94 7.48 -0.34
N PRO A 87 4.39 8.01 0.77
CA PRO A 87 3.12 7.50 1.34
C PRO A 87 1.89 7.81 0.49
N VAL A 88 1.93 8.91 -0.28
CA VAL A 88 0.88 9.34 -1.22
C VAL A 88 1.56 9.57 -2.57
N VAL A 89 1.04 8.95 -3.63
CA VAL A 89 1.57 8.96 -5.00
C VAL A 89 0.53 9.42 -6.01
#